data_AF-A0A3M8G821-F1
#
_entry.id   AF-A0A3M8G821-F1
#
_cell.length_a   1.000
_cell.length_b   1.000
_cell.length_c   1.000
_cell.angle_alpha   90.00
_cell.angle_beta   90.00
_cell.angle_gamma   90.00
#
_symmetry.space_group_name_H-M   'P 1'
#
loop_
_entity.id
_entity.type
_entity.pdbx_description
1 polymer ?
#
loop_
_entity_poly.entity_id
_entity_poly.type
_entity_poly.pdbx_seq_one_letter_code
_entity_poly.pdbx_strand_id
1 'polypeptide(L)'
;MDTEAFSKRQIALLEHEELIIEFERSEAEAIIEFDKSEGKYEFWVSEQIVASGYELSDLLNSLKTGLQRGASFQRKTNETDISISLNLDGKGSSSINTGLKFFDHMLEQIARHGLVDLNISCDGDLEVDEHHTVEDVAIALGETLIKALGDKKGIERYAFVLPMDEAQATVALDLSGRPYLVFEGEFNREYVGDLPTEMVKHFFYSLAMSLKATLHISFDGENDHHKIEACFKGFARTLKSAVERNLRTMDQIPSSKGAL
;
A
#
# COMPACT_ATOMS: atom_id res chain seq x y z
N MET A 1 -5.21 -39.28 -6.68
CA MET A 1 -4.52 -38.09 -6.16
C MET A 1 -3.80 -37.47 -7.34
N ASP A 2 -4.40 -36.47 -7.99
CA ASP A 2 -3.69 -35.74 -9.05
C ASP A 2 -3.03 -34.53 -8.40
N THR A 3 -1.87 -34.77 -7.79
CA THR A 3 -1.09 -33.79 -7.03
C THR A 3 -0.45 -32.73 -7.91
N GLU A 4 -0.58 -32.84 -9.24
CA GLU A 4 -0.04 -31.87 -10.20
C GLU A 4 -0.79 -30.52 -10.17
N ALA A 5 -1.99 -30.47 -9.59
CA ALA A 5 -2.80 -29.24 -9.52
C ALA A 5 -2.41 -28.26 -8.37
N PHE A 6 -1.57 -28.68 -7.42
CA PHE A 6 -1.23 -27.87 -6.25
C PHE A 6 0.28 -27.63 -6.12
N SER A 7 0.65 -26.41 -5.75
CA SER A 7 2.02 -26.08 -5.38
C SER A 7 2.44 -26.81 -4.09
N LYS A 8 3.75 -27.02 -3.91
CA LYS A 8 4.32 -27.65 -2.71
C LYS A 8 3.88 -26.98 -1.40
N ARG A 9 3.66 -25.66 -1.42
CA ARG A 9 3.20 -24.90 -0.25
C ARG A 9 1.73 -25.21 0.09
N GLN A 10 0.88 -25.39 -0.91
CA GLN A 10 -0.54 -25.70 -0.71
C GLN A 10 -0.72 -27.11 -0.15
N ILE A 11 0.05 -28.09 -0.64
CA ILE A 11 0.03 -29.46 -0.12
C ILE A 11 0.42 -29.47 1.37
N ALA A 12 1.50 -28.78 1.74
CA ALA A 12 1.96 -28.70 3.14
C ALA A 12 0.92 -28.06 4.08
N LEU A 13 0.15 -27.08 3.61
CA LEU A 13 -0.93 -26.46 4.39
C LEU A 13 -2.10 -27.42 4.61
N LEU A 14 -2.49 -28.16 3.57
CA LEU A 14 -3.59 -29.13 3.65
C LEU A 14 -3.26 -30.30 4.57
N GLU A 15 -2.02 -30.80 4.50
CA GLU A 15 -1.52 -31.85 5.39
C GLU A 15 -1.47 -31.37 6.85
N HIS A 16 -1.05 -30.12 7.09
CA HIS A 16 -1.02 -29.53 8.43
C HIS A 16 -2.41 -29.37 9.05
N GLU A 17 -3.44 -29.13 8.25
CA GLU A 17 -4.83 -29.00 8.73
C GLU A 17 -5.63 -30.30 8.69
N GLU A 18 -4.98 -31.44 8.42
CA GLU A 18 -5.59 -32.78 8.33
C GLU A 18 -6.77 -32.85 7.33
N LEU A 19 -6.76 -32.01 6.30
CA LEU A 19 -7.84 -31.93 5.31
C LEU A 19 -7.68 -33.02 4.24
N ILE A 20 -8.71 -33.86 4.10
CA ILE A 20 -8.82 -34.84 3.01
C ILE A 20 -9.61 -34.20 1.87
N ILE A 21 -8.99 -34.07 0.69
CA ILE A 21 -9.65 -33.57 -0.52
C ILE A 21 -10.09 -34.76 -1.36
N GLU A 22 -11.40 -35.00 -1.42
CA GLU A 22 -12.02 -35.89 -2.41
C GLU A 22 -12.53 -35.06 -3.59
N PHE A 23 -12.15 -35.45 -4.81
CA PHE A 23 -12.66 -34.84 -6.04
C PHE A 23 -13.74 -35.75 -6.62
N GLU A 24 -15.02 -35.39 -6.46
CA GLU A 24 -16.04 -35.78 -7.43
C GLU A 24 -16.05 -34.70 -8.53
N ARG A 25 -15.79 -35.08 -9.78
CA ARG A 25 -16.05 -34.21 -10.93
C ARG A 25 -17.56 -34.11 -11.10
N SER A 26 -18.19 -33.14 -10.44
CA SER A 26 -19.50 -32.65 -10.84
C SER A 26 -19.36 -31.71 -12.05
N GLU A 27 -20.44 -31.55 -12.81
CA GLU A 27 -20.59 -30.48 -13.80
C GLU A 27 -20.53 -29.12 -13.08
N ALA A 28 -19.31 -28.61 -12.87
CA ALA A 28 -19.10 -27.35 -12.17
C ALA A 28 -19.51 -26.18 -13.07
N GLU A 29 -20.38 -25.30 -12.58
CA GLU A 29 -20.77 -24.06 -13.27
C GLU A 29 -19.60 -23.07 -13.44
N ALA A 30 -18.52 -23.26 -12.68
CA ALA A 30 -17.31 -22.45 -12.75
C ALA A 30 -16.04 -23.29 -12.63
N ILE A 31 -15.01 -22.98 -13.43
CA ILE A 31 -13.79 -23.79 -13.57
C ILE A 31 -12.58 -22.86 -13.66
N ILE A 32 -11.46 -23.22 -13.01
CA ILE A 32 -10.17 -22.60 -13.29
C ILE A 32 -9.38 -23.53 -14.22
N GLU A 33 -8.95 -23.02 -15.37
CA GLU A 33 -8.14 -23.73 -16.34
C GLU A 33 -6.80 -23.02 -16.56
N PHE A 34 -5.73 -23.77 -16.84
CA PHE A 34 -4.45 -23.19 -17.24
C PHE A 34 -4.31 -23.22 -18.75
N ASP A 35 -4.39 -22.05 -19.38
CA ASP A 35 -4.14 -21.89 -20.81
C ASP A 35 -2.63 -22.01 -21.06
N LYS A 36 -2.24 -23.16 -21.62
CA LYS A 36 -0.85 -23.46 -21.96
C LYS A 36 -0.30 -22.59 -23.10
N SER A 37 -1.16 -22.01 -23.93
CA SER A 37 -0.73 -21.19 -25.07
C SER A 37 -0.32 -19.78 -24.63
N GLU A 38 -1.07 -19.20 -23.69
CA GLU A 38 -0.79 -17.87 -23.14
C GLU A 38 -0.02 -17.90 -21.81
N GLY A 39 0.12 -19.07 -21.19
CA GLY A 39 0.86 -19.25 -19.94
C GLY A 39 0.17 -18.60 -18.73
N LYS A 40 -1.17 -18.66 -18.68
CA LYS A 40 -1.98 -18.01 -17.65
C LYS A 40 -3.13 -18.91 -17.18
N TYR A 41 -3.60 -18.67 -15.96
CA TYR A 41 -4.82 -19.26 -15.42
C TYR A 41 -6.03 -18.41 -15.80
N GLU A 42 -7.14 -19.06 -16.14
CA GLU A 42 -8.41 -18.43 -16.49
C GLU A 42 -9.53 -18.99 -15.61
N PHE A 43 -10.35 -18.12 -15.05
CA PHE A 43 -11.56 -18.48 -14.32
C PHE A 43 -12.76 -18.32 -15.24
N TRP A 44 -13.36 -19.46 -15.57
CA TRP A 44 -14.53 -19.61 -16.41
C TRP A 44 -15.78 -19.72 -15.54
N VAL A 45 -16.84 -19.04 -15.94
CA VAL A 45 -18.20 -19.26 -15.45
C VAL A 45 -19.07 -19.53 -16.66
N SER A 46 -19.67 -20.72 -16.73
CA SER A 46 -20.27 -21.23 -17.97
C SER A 46 -19.27 -21.17 -19.14
N GLU A 47 -19.56 -20.43 -20.21
CA GLU A 47 -18.67 -20.29 -21.39
C GLU A 47 -17.92 -18.94 -21.43
N GLN A 48 -17.87 -18.20 -20.32
CA GLN A 48 -17.24 -16.88 -20.26
C GLN A 48 -16.04 -16.88 -19.31
N ILE A 49 -14.94 -16.29 -19.77
CA ILE A 49 -13.80 -15.96 -18.91
C ILE A 49 -14.17 -14.73 -18.08
N VAL A 50 -14.25 -14.90 -16.77
CA VAL A 50 -14.61 -13.83 -15.82
C VAL A 50 -13.35 -13.19 -15.23
N ALA A 51 -12.24 -13.93 -15.14
CA ALA A 51 -10.94 -13.39 -14.70
C ALA A 51 -9.78 -14.23 -15.25
N SER A 52 -8.58 -13.65 -15.31
CA SER A 52 -7.35 -14.38 -15.65
C SER A 52 -6.16 -13.86 -14.86
N GLY A 53 -5.13 -14.69 -14.67
CA GLY A 53 -3.89 -14.30 -14.00
C GLY A 53 -2.74 -15.26 -14.32
N TYR A 54 -1.51 -14.74 -14.38
CA TYR A 54 -0.32 -15.55 -14.67
C TYR A 54 0.07 -16.48 -13.51
N GLU A 55 -0.36 -16.16 -12.29
CA GLU A 55 -0.18 -16.97 -11.08
C GLU A 55 -1.55 -17.35 -10.49
N LEU A 56 -1.74 -18.62 -10.13
CA LEU A 56 -3.00 -19.11 -9.58
C LEU A 56 -3.41 -18.37 -8.29
N SER A 57 -2.43 -18.03 -7.45
CA SER A 57 -2.68 -17.25 -6.22
C SER A 57 -3.26 -15.88 -6.52
N ASP A 58 -2.78 -15.23 -7.58
CA ASP A 58 -3.18 -13.87 -7.93
C ASP A 58 -4.59 -13.89 -8.54
N LEU A 59 -4.92 -14.90 -9.34
CA LEU A 59 -6.29 -15.16 -9.81
C LEU A 59 -7.24 -15.43 -8.63
N LEU A 60 -6.89 -16.31 -7.70
CA LEU A 60 -7.75 -16.62 -6.55
C LEU A 60 -7.97 -15.40 -5.64
N ASN A 61 -6.93 -14.57 -5.45
CA ASN A 61 -7.04 -13.34 -4.67
C ASN A 61 -7.93 -12.31 -5.37
N SER A 62 -7.84 -12.19 -6.70
CA SER A 62 -8.70 -11.27 -7.46
C SER A 62 -10.17 -11.72 -7.44
N LEU A 63 -10.44 -13.03 -7.42
CA LEU A 63 -11.80 -13.55 -7.26
C LEU A 63 -12.35 -13.30 -5.85
N LYS A 64 -11.51 -13.44 -4.81
CA LYS A 64 -11.93 -13.21 -3.41
C LYS A 64 -12.15 -11.74 -3.09
N THR A 65 -11.30 -10.87 -3.62
CA THR A 65 -11.22 -9.49 -3.17
C THR A 65 -11.69 -8.49 -4.24
N GLY A 66 -11.74 -8.88 -5.52
CA GLY A 66 -12.01 -8.02 -6.67
C GLY A 66 -10.74 -7.63 -7.42
N LEU A 67 -10.87 -6.80 -8.46
CA LEU A 67 -9.74 -6.31 -9.26
C LEU A 67 -8.70 -5.57 -8.40
N GLN A 68 -7.44 -5.59 -8.86
CA GLN A 68 -6.33 -4.87 -8.23
C GLN A 68 -6.59 -3.38 -8.19
N ARG A 69 -6.29 -2.77 -7.04
CA ARG A 69 -6.44 -1.33 -6.79
C ARG A 69 -5.19 -0.57 -7.20
N GLY A 70 -5.10 -0.32 -8.51
CA GLY A 70 -4.05 0.50 -9.12
C GLY A 70 -4.52 1.92 -9.46
N ALA A 71 -3.63 2.91 -9.36
CA ALA A 71 -3.86 4.26 -9.83
C ALA A 71 -2.56 4.93 -10.28
N SER A 72 -2.70 5.90 -11.20
CA SER A 72 -1.61 6.78 -11.61
C SER A 72 -2.03 8.24 -11.52
N PHE A 73 -1.06 9.11 -11.28
CA PHE A 73 -1.25 10.54 -11.19
C PHE A 73 -0.05 11.29 -11.73
N GLN A 74 -0.32 12.41 -12.40
CA GLN A 74 0.71 13.32 -12.88
C GLN A 74 0.34 14.75 -12.47
N ARG A 75 1.33 15.49 -11.98
CA ARG A 75 1.19 16.89 -11.57
C ARG A 75 2.40 17.67 -12.05
N LYS A 76 2.16 18.84 -12.63
CA LYS A 76 3.21 19.74 -13.10
C LYS A 76 2.94 21.17 -12.67
N THR A 77 3.94 21.81 -12.06
CA THR A 77 3.97 23.23 -11.72
C THR A 77 5.19 23.88 -12.37
N ASN A 78 5.51 25.12 -11.97
CA ASN A 78 6.78 25.74 -12.35
C ASN A 78 7.95 25.26 -11.46
N GLU A 79 7.67 24.62 -10.33
CA GLU A 79 8.65 24.15 -9.33
C GLU A 79 8.93 22.66 -9.50
N THR A 80 7.91 21.85 -9.83
CA THR A 80 8.02 20.38 -9.90
C THR A 80 7.27 19.75 -11.09
N ASP A 81 7.77 18.63 -11.61
CA ASP A 81 7.10 17.72 -12.56
C ASP A 81 7.11 16.29 -12.01
N ILE A 82 5.93 15.80 -11.63
CA ILE A 82 5.77 14.59 -10.83
C ILE A 82 4.88 13.58 -11.55
N SER A 83 5.33 12.33 -11.58
CA SER A 83 4.57 11.17 -12.02
C SER A 83 4.62 10.07 -10.97
N ILE A 84 3.44 9.60 -10.54
CA ILE A 84 3.29 8.51 -9.58
C ILE A 84 2.37 7.45 -10.16
N SER A 85 2.73 6.18 -9.97
CA SER A 85 1.81 5.06 -10.14
C SER A 85 1.94 4.12 -8.97
N LEU A 86 0.82 3.56 -8.50
CA LEU A 86 0.83 2.60 -7.42
C LEU A 86 -0.22 1.51 -7.59
N ASN A 87 0.02 0.38 -6.93
CA ASN A 87 -0.94 -0.71 -6.74
C ASN A 87 -0.99 -1.06 -5.25
N LEU A 88 -2.15 -0.85 -4.62
CA LEU A 88 -2.36 -1.17 -3.19
C LEU A 88 -2.34 -2.68 -2.92
N ASP A 89 -2.68 -3.49 -3.91
CA ASP A 89 -2.70 -4.95 -3.83
C ASP A 89 -1.41 -5.55 -4.44
N GLY A 90 -0.28 -4.88 -4.16
CA GLY A 90 1.03 -5.18 -4.71
C GLY A 90 1.84 -6.20 -3.92
N LYS A 91 3.13 -6.28 -4.26
CA LYS A 91 4.13 -7.14 -3.58
C LYS A 91 5.22 -6.32 -2.89
N GLY A 92 5.16 -4.99 -2.98
CA GLY A 92 6.10 -4.05 -2.39
C GLY A 92 7.29 -3.73 -3.29
N SER A 93 7.11 -3.83 -4.61
CA SER A 93 8.10 -3.42 -5.61
C SER A 93 8.16 -1.90 -5.73
N SER A 94 9.34 -1.32 -5.95
CA SER A 94 9.45 0.14 -6.10
C SER A 94 10.50 0.59 -7.12
N SER A 95 10.20 1.71 -7.78
CA SER A 95 11.12 2.48 -8.62
C SER A 95 10.92 3.96 -8.33
N ILE A 96 11.77 4.52 -7.46
CA ILE A 96 11.59 5.87 -6.91
C ILE A 96 12.82 6.71 -7.28
N ASN A 97 12.56 7.90 -7.82
CA ASN A 97 13.57 8.92 -8.07
C ASN A 97 12.97 10.31 -7.85
N THR A 98 13.30 10.92 -6.72
CA THR A 98 12.92 12.29 -6.38
C THR A 98 14.06 13.29 -6.52
N GLY A 99 15.28 12.80 -6.78
CA GLY A 99 16.51 13.58 -6.68
C GLY A 99 17.13 13.61 -5.27
N LEU A 100 16.39 13.19 -4.24
CA LEU A 100 16.82 13.16 -2.84
C LEU A 100 16.94 11.71 -2.35
N LYS A 101 18.15 11.23 -2.09
CA LYS A 101 18.47 9.82 -1.80
C LYS A 101 17.93 9.33 -0.46
N PHE A 102 17.96 10.16 0.57
CA PHE A 102 17.37 9.77 1.85
C PHE A 102 15.85 9.76 1.77
N PHE A 103 15.25 10.71 1.04
CA PHE A 103 13.81 10.73 0.85
C PHE A 103 13.33 9.55 -0.03
N ASP A 104 14.06 9.24 -1.11
CA ASP A 104 13.84 8.04 -1.93
C ASP A 104 13.81 6.79 -1.04
N HIS A 105 14.80 6.64 -0.16
CA HIS A 105 14.90 5.53 0.78
C HIS A 105 13.70 5.46 1.75
N MET A 106 13.18 6.59 2.20
CA MET A 106 11.99 6.64 3.06
C MET A 106 10.71 6.23 2.32
N LEU A 107 10.55 6.65 1.06
CA LEU A 107 9.43 6.25 0.21
C LEU A 107 9.48 4.75 -0.14
N GLU A 108 10.67 4.17 -0.31
CA GLU A 108 10.86 2.72 -0.47
C GLU A 108 10.34 1.95 0.75
N GLN A 109 10.45 2.50 1.97
CA GLN A 109 9.90 1.87 3.16
C GLN A 109 8.37 1.76 3.09
N ILE A 110 7.69 2.75 2.49
CA ILE A 110 6.24 2.70 2.25
C ILE A 110 5.88 1.53 1.35
N ALA A 111 6.57 1.39 0.22
CA ALA A 111 6.33 0.29 -0.72
C ALA A 111 6.58 -1.07 -0.04
N ARG A 112 7.78 -1.24 0.52
CA ARG A 112 8.26 -2.52 1.06
C ARG A 112 7.42 -3.03 2.22
N HIS A 113 7.09 -2.16 3.18
CA HIS A 113 6.38 -2.55 4.39
C HIS A 113 4.86 -2.46 4.25
N GLY A 114 4.39 -1.63 3.31
CA GLY A 114 2.99 -1.51 2.91
C GLY A 114 2.51 -2.62 1.97
N LEU A 115 3.44 -3.34 1.31
CA LEU A 115 3.13 -4.21 0.16
C LEU A 115 2.43 -3.46 -0.98
N VAL A 116 2.77 -2.19 -1.15
CA VAL A 116 2.29 -1.35 -2.24
C VAL A 116 3.35 -1.35 -3.32
N ASP A 117 3.00 -1.70 -4.56
CA ASP A 117 3.92 -1.48 -5.67
C ASP A 117 3.90 0.01 -6.01
N LEU A 118 5.06 0.68 -6.04
CA LEU A 118 5.14 2.14 -6.06
C LEU A 118 6.22 2.65 -7.01
N ASN A 119 5.82 3.40 -8.04
CA ASN A 119 6.75 4.12 -8.91
C ASN A 119 6.56 5.63 -8.73
N ILE A 120 7.65 6.35 -8.50
CA ILE A 120 7.66 7.81 -8.34
C ILE A 120 8.81 8.36 -9.18
N SER A 121 8.50 9.36 -10.00
CA SER A 121 9.48 10.22 -10.68
C SER A 121 9.14 11.67 -10.34
N CYS A 122 10.12 12.43 -9.88
CA CYS A 122 10.01 13.87 -9.66
C CYS A 122 11.24 14.56 -10.24
N ASP A 123 11.00 15.61 -11.03
CA ASP A 123 11.98 16.62 -11.39
C ASP A 123 11.58 17.91 -10.67
N GLY A 124 12.40 18.37 -9.74
CA GLY A 124 12.11 19.50 -8.85
C GLY A 124 13.25 20.49 -8.78
N ASP A 125 12.97 21.70 -8.31
CA ASP A 125 13.87 22.84 -8.19
C ASP A 125 14.85 22.75 -7.01
N LEU A 126 15.58 21.62 -6.91
CA LEU A 126 16.52 21.33 -5.82
C LEU A 126 17.69 22.33 -5.69
N GLU A 127 17.91 23.19 -6.69
CA GLU A 127 18.82 24.33 -6.60
C GLU A 127 18.33 25.47 -5.70
N VAL A 128 17.03 25.52 -5.42
CA VAL A 128 16.41 26.43 -4.44
C VAL A 128 16.53 25.80 -3.06
N ASP A 129 15.78 24.71 -2.84
CA ASP A 129 15.85 23.81 -1.70
C ASP A 129 15.04 22.53 -2.00
N GLU A 130 14.95 21.61 -1.03
CA GLU A 130 14.17 20.38 -1.16
C GLU A 130 12.65 20.54 -0.88
N HIS A 131 12.21 21.73 -0.47
CA HIS A 131 10.89 21.93 0.12
C HIS A 131 9.77 21.56 -0.84
N HIS A 132 9.76 22.18 -2.03
CA HIS A 132 8.73 21.95 -3.04
C HIS A 132 8.72 20.50 -3.51
N THR A 133 9.90 19.88 -3.67
CA THR A 133 10.03 18.47 -4.06
C THR A 133 9.37 17.55 -3.04
N VAL A 134 9.67 17.69 -1.75
CA VAL A 134 9.12 16.82 -0.70
C VAL A 134 7.61 17.05 -0.52
N GLU A 135 7.17 18.31 -0.51
CA GLU A 135 5.76 18.67 -0.38
C GLU A 135 4.93 18.10 -1.55
N ASP A 136 5.33 18.39 -2.78
CA ASP A 136 4.53 18.06 -3.94
C ASP A 136 4.49 16.54 -4.20
N VAL A 137 5.57 15.81 -3.87
CA VAL A 137 5.56 14.34 -3.87
C VAL A 137 4.56 13.80 -2.85
N ALA A 138 4.46 14.39 -1.65
CA ALA A 138 3.49 13.99 -0.64
C ALA A 138 2.04 14.23 -1.10
N ILE A 139 1.79 15.39 -1.72
CA ILE A 139 0.48 15.73 -2.31
C ILE A 139 0.11 14.71 -3.38
N ALA A 140 0.98 14.51 -4.37
CA ALA A 140 0.75 13.59 -5.47
C ALA A 140 0.56 12.14 -4.98
N LEU A 141 1.31 11.72 -3.96
CA LEU A 141 1.19 10.38 -3.38
C LEU A 141 -0.18 10.19 -2.72
N GLY A 142 -0.62 11.14 -1.89
CA GLY A 142 -1.93 11.06 -1.25
C GLY A 142 -3.09 11.11 -2.25
N GLU A 143 -2.98 11.91 -3.31
CA GLU A 143 -3.95 11.92 -4.40
C GLU A 143 -3.97 10.62 -5.21
N THR A 144 -2.83 9.95 -5.35
CA THR A 144 -2.77 8.64 -6.01
C THR A 144 -3.38 7.55 -5.11
N LEU A 145 -3.08 7.58 -3.82
CA LEU A 145 -3.62 6.65 -2.83
C LEU A 145 -5.14 6.77 -2.73
N ILE A 146 -5.70 7.99 -2.68
CA ILE A 146 -7.15 8.18 -2.60
C ILE A 146 -7.86 7.67 -3.87
N LYS A 147 -7.22 7.82 -5.05
CA LYS A 147 -7.74 7.25 -6.31
C LYS A 147 -7.73 5.74 -6.29
N ALA A 148 -6.65 5.12 -5.81
CA ALA A 148 -6.55 3.67 -5.71
C ALA A 148 -7.56 3.08 -4.70
N LEU A 149 -7.90 3.81 -3.63
CA LEU A 149 -8.85 3.36 -2.62
C LEU A 149 -10.31 3.25 -3.11
N GLY A 150 -10.69 4.03 -4.13
CA GLY A 150 -12.04 3.99 -4.69
C GLY A 150 -13.13 4.36 -3.66
N ASP A 151 -14.16 3.53 -3.54
CA ASP A 151 -15.33 3.79 -2.68
C ASP A 151 -15.15 3.38 -1.21
N LYS A 152 -13.95 2.89 -0.84
CA LYS A 152 -13.55 2.51 0.53
C LYS A 152 -14.42 1.42 1.18
N LYS A 153 -15.23 0.68 0.42
CA LYS A 153 -16.02 -0.43 0.98
C LYS A 153 -15.14 -1.59 1.37
N GLY A 154 -15.52 -2.22 2.48
CA GLY A 154 -14.90 -3.45 2.94
C GLY A 154 -13.45 -3.32 3.41
N ILE A 155 -12.93 -2.14 3.74
CA ILE A 155 -11.56 -2.00 4.29
C ILE A 155 -11.55 -2.00 5.83
N GLU A 156 -10.43 -2.38 6.46
CA GLU A 156 -10.26 -2.38 7.93
C GLU A 156 -10.21 -0.97 8.55
N ARG A 157 -9.86 0.06 7.78
CA ARG A 157 -9.89 1.49 8.14
C ARG A 157 -8.89 1.96 9.21
N TYR A 158 -8.50 1.15 10.20
CA TYR A 158 -7.65 1.53 11.34
C TYR A 158 -6.43 0.60 11.55
N ALA A 159 -5.32 1.09 12.13
CA ALA A 159 -4.14 0.27 12.52
C ALA A 159 -3.18 0.98 13.51
N PHE A 160 -2.16 0.28 14.08
CA PHE A 160 -1.31 0.81 15.17
C PHE A 160 0.10 0.17 15.42
N VAL A 161 1.03 1.03 15.87
CA VAL A 161 2.40 0.93 16.50
C VAL A 161 3.53 0.15 15.77
N LEU A 162 4.74 0.75 15.71
CA LEU A 162 5.98 0.15 15.21
C LEU A 162 7.24 0.55 16.03
N PRO A 163 8.02 -0.41 16.56
CA PRO A 163 9.35 -0.15 17.14
C PRO A 163 10.50 -0.33 16.11
N MET A 164 11.61 0.37 16.29
CA MET A 164 12.87 0.19 15.55
C MET A 164 14.10 0.58 16.39
N ASP A 165 14.94 -0.39 16.78
CA ASP A 165 16.06 -0.21 17.70
C ASP A 165 15.65 0.55 18.98
N GLU A 166 16.30 1.67 19.28
CA GLU A 166 15.95 2.55 20.40
C GLU A 166 14.77 3.48 20.09
N ALA A 167 14.34 3.54 18.84
CA ALA A 167 13.23 4.37 18.41
C ALA A 167 11.88 3.62 18.47
N GLN A 168 10.83 4.36 18.77
CA GLN A 168 9.45 3.88 18.68
C GLN A 168 8.61 4.92 17.94
N ALA A 169 7.77 4.46 17.01
CA ALA A 169 6.74 5.28 16.40
C ALA A 169 5.36 4.65 16.63
N THR A 170 4.44 5.44 17.17
CA THR A 170 3.01 5.12 17.15
C THR A 170 2.37 5.85 15.99
N VAL A 171 1.80 5.09 15.06
CA VAL A 171 1.04 5.64 13.95
C VAL A 171 -0.40 5.15 14.05
N ALA A 172 -1.34 6.09 14.06
CA ALA A 172 -2.77 5.80 13.97
C ALA A 172 -3.34 6.50 12.75
N LEU A 173 -4.03 5.72 11.90
CA LEU A 173 -4.62 6.19 10.65
C LEU A 173 -6.12 5.92 10.65
N ASP A 174 -6.89 6.91 10.22
CA ASP A 174 -8.30 6.78 9.88
C ASP A 174 -8.51 7.34 8.46
N LEU A 175 -8.87 6.48 7.51
CA LEU A 175 -9.18 6.81 6.10
C LEU A 175 -10.55 7.48 5.94
N SER A 176 -10.73 8.52 6.73
CA SER A 176 -12.01 9.03 7.22
C SER A 176 -12.71 10.01 6.29
N GLY A 177 -12.00 10.48 5.25
CA GLY A 177 -12.41 11.62 4.42
C GLY A 177 -12.15 12.97 5.07
N ARG A 178 -11.62 13.02 6.30
CA ARG A 178 -11.34 14.25 7.06
C ARG A 178 -9.84 14.42 7.25
N PRO A 179 -9.22 15.42 6.57
CA PRO A 179 -7.79 15.66 6.68
C PRO A 179 -7.44 16.24 8.06
N TYR A 180 -6.51 15.60 8.77
CA TYR A 180 -5.99 16.10 10.05
C TYR A 180 -4.65 15.42 10.38
N LEU A 181 -3.69 16.16 10.95
CA LEU A 181 -2.41 15.62 11.43
C LEU A 181 -2.17 15.98 12.90
N VAL A 182 -1.81 14.98 13.70
CA VAL A 182 -1.06 15.15 14.96
C VAL A 182 0.33 14.57 14.76
N PHE A 183 1.37 15.34 15.06
CA PHE A 183 2.77 14.92 14.88
C PHE A 183 3.58 15.36 16.10
N GLU A 184 3.93 14.38 16.95
CA GLU A 184 4.53 14.59 18.27
C GLU A 184 5.88 13.87 18.38
N GLY A 185 6.91 14.60 18.78
CA GLY A 185 8.29 14.11 18.85
C GLY A 185 9.26 15.18 18.39
N GLU A 186 10.54 14.99 18.69
CA GLU A 186 11.60 15.96 18.40
C GLU A 186 12.75 15.30 17.64
N PHE A 187 13.25 16.00 16.63
CA PHE A 187 14.49 15.68 15.94
C PHE A 187 15.60 16.59 16.47
N ASN A 188 16.80 16.03 16.64
CA ASN A 188 17.97 16.77 17.14
C ASN A 188 18.85 17.30 16.01
N ARG A 189 18.84 16.65 14.85
CA ARG A 189 19.60 17.01 13.65
C ARG A 189 18.78 17.95 12.78
N GLU A 190 19.47 18.88 12.13
CA GLU A 190 18.88 19.71 11.09
C GLU A 190 18.63 18.88 9.81
N TYR A 191 19.57 17.99 9.45
CA TYR A 191 19.48 17.11 8.27
C TYR A 191 19.80 15.65 8.59
N VAL A 192 19.10 14.75 7.91
CA VAL A 192 19.46 13.33 7.78
C VAL A 192 19.65 13.01 6.29
N GLY A 193 20.90 12.77 5.88
CA GLY A 193 21.23 12.67 4.47
C GLY A 193 21.00 14.01 3.78
N ASP A 194 20.14 14.02 2.76
CA ASP A 194 19.71 15.19 1.99
C ASP A 194 18.28 15.66 2.35
N LEU A 195 17.71 15.17 3.46
CA LEU A 195 16.40 15.58 3.94
C LEU A 195 16.52 16.38 5.25
N PRO A 196 16.11 17.66 5.30
CA PRO A 196 15.97 18.38 6.55
C PRO A 196 14.82 17.81 7.37
N THR A 197 15.03 17.73 8.67
CA THR A 197 14.13 17.03 9.57
C THR A 197 12.77 17.71 9.73
N GLU A 198 12.68 19.01 9.47
CA GLU A 198 11.40 19.73 9.43
C GLU A 198 10.48 19.24 8.29
N MET A 199 11.07 18.83 7.17
CA MET A 199 10.32 18.34 6.01
C MET A 199 9.66 16.98 6.25
N VAL A 200 10.07 16.23 7.28
CA VAL A 200 9.41 14.99 7.67
C VAL A 200 7.99 15.25 8.15
N LYS A 201 7.81 16.25 9.03
CA LYS A 201 6.47 16.67 9.49
C LYS A 201 5.66 17.24 8.33
N HIS A 202 6.30 18.04 7.48
CA HIS A 202 5.65 18.65 6.33
C HIS A 202 5.15 17.60 5.33
N PHE A 203 5.96 16.58 5.04
CA PHE A 203 5.58 15.42 4.22
C PHE A 203 4.30 14.75 4.75
N PHE A 204 4.27 14.37 6.04
CA PHE A 204 3.09 13.71 6.60
C PHE A 204 1.87 14.64 6.69
N TYR A 205 2.08 15.94 6.84
CA TYR A 205 1.00 16.92 6.81
C TYR A 205 0.38 16.96 5.42
N SER A 206 1.18 17.23 4.39
CA SER A 206 0.73 17.30 2.99
C SER A 206 0.08 15.99 2.54
N LEU A 207 0.64 14.84 2.94
CA LEU A 207 0.07 13.53 2.69
C LEU A 207 -1.31 13.34 3.35
N ALA A 208 -1.46 13.69 4.63
CA ALA A 208 -2.74 13.55 5.34
C ALA A 208 -3.82 14.47 4.74
N MET A 209 -3.42 15.67 4.31
CA MET A 209 -4.31 16.62 3.64
C MET A 209 -4.82 16.08 2.30
N SER A 210 -3.91 15.63 1.43
CA SER A 210 -4.24 15.15 0.08
C SER A 210 -4.97 13.80 0.09
N LEU A 211 -4.59 12.89 0.99
CA LEU A 211 -5.26 11.59 1.21
C LEU A 211 -6.63 11.75 1.87
N LYS A 212 -6.94 12.94 2.42
CA LYS A 212 -8.15 13.21 3.22
C LYS A 212 -8.28 12.24 4.38
N ALA A 213 -7.19 12.06 5.12
CA ALA A 213 -7.11 11.13 6.24
C ALA A 213 -6.76 11.85 7.53
N THR A 214 -7.22 11.27 8.63
CA THR A 214 -6.76 11.66 9.96
C THR A 214 -5.56 10.78 10.31
N LEU A 215 -4.42 11.41 10.54
CA LEU A 215 -3.15 10.75 10.80
C LEU A 215 -2.56 11.28 12.11
N HIS A 216 -2.22 10.37 13.02
CA HIS A 216 -1.53 10.70 14.26
C HIS A 216 -0.21 9.94 14.28
N ILE A 217 0.89 10.65 14.46
CA ILE A 217 2.23 10.09 14.58
C ILE A 217 2.85 10.64 15.86
N SER A 218 3.26 9.75 16.76
CA SER A 218 4.12 10.10 17.87
C SER A 218 5.39 9.25 17.84
N PHE A 219 6.55 9.83 18.11
CA PHE A 219 7.81 9.10 18.09
C PHE A 219 8.79 9.54 19.17
N ASP A 220 9.64 8.61 19.59
CA ASP A 220 10.72 8.82 20.55
C ASP A 220 11.95 7.99 20.14
N GLY A 221 13.15 8.37 20.59
CA GLY A 221 14.41 7.67 20.31
C GLY A 221 15.64 8.57 20.40
N GLU A 222 16.82 8.03 20.13
CA GLU A 222 18.08 8.78 20.17
C GLU A 222 18.56 9.20 18.78
N ASN A 223 18.52 8.29 17.80
CA ASN A 223 18.99 8.53 16.44
C ASN A 223 17.85 9.03 15.53
N ASP A 224 18.00 10.22 14.95
CA ASP A 224 16.96 10.78 14.08
C ASP A 224 16.74 10.01 12.79
N HIS A 225 17.74 9.30 12.25
CA HIS A 225 17.50 8.35 11.16
C HIS A 225 16.49 7.30 11.63
N HIS A 226 16.72 6.72 12.81
CA HIS A 226 15.87 5.67 13.32
C HIS A 226 14.44 6.16 13.59
N LYS A 227 14.30 7.36 14.15
CA LYS A 227 12.99 8.00 14.35
C LYS A 227 12.24 8.19 13.04
N ILE A 228 12.90 8.75 12.01
CA ILE A 228 12.25 9.02 10.72
C ILE A 228 11.84 7.70 10.06
N GLU A 229 12.75 6.73 9.98
CA GLU A 229 12.47 5.45 9.35
C GLU A 229 11.37 4.67 10.11
N ALA A 230 11.34 4.76 11.44
CA ALA A 230 10.25 4.22 12.26
C ALA A 230 8.89 4.87 11.92
N CYS A 231 8.84 6.19 11.69
CA CYS A 231 7.62 6.88 11.25
C CYS A 231 7.14 6.37 9.89
N PHE A 232 8.03 6.26 8.90
CA PHE A 232 7.69 5.79 7.55
C PHE A 232 7.28 4.31 7.53
N LYS A 233 8.02 3.44 8.21
CA LYS A 233 7.64 2.02 8.37
C LYS A 233 6.32 1.88 9.13
N GLY A 234 6.13 2.66 10.19
CA GLY A 234 4.92 2.69 10.99
C GLY A 234 3.72 3.08 10.14
N PHE A 235 3.85 4.14 9.34
CA PHE A 235 2.84 4.54 8.37
C PHE A 235 2.58 3.44 7.33
N ALA A 236 3.61 2.85 6.74
CA ALA A 236 3.49 1.80 5.73
C ALA A 236 2.68 0.58 6.23
N ARG A 237 3.02 0.08 7.42
CA ARG A 237 2.31 -1.02 8.07
C ARG A 237 0.87 -0.66 8.41
N THR A 238 0.66 0.56 8.90
CA THR A 238 -0.65 1.06 9.27
C THR A 238 -1.54 1.21 8.03
N LEU A 239 -1.00 1.76 6.93
CA LEU A 239 -1.67 1.87 5.65
C LEU A 239 -2.08 0.49 5.13
N LYS A 240 -1.13 -0.46 5.07
CA LYS A 240 -1.42 -1.84 4.64
C LYS A 240 -2.64 -2.41 5.36
N SER A 241 -2.61 -2.38 6.69
CA SER A 241 -3.71 -2.89 7.50
C SER A 241 -5.00 -2.13 7.21
N ALA A 242 -4.98 -0.80 7.19
CA ALA A 242 -6.17 0.01 6.98
C ALA A 242 -6.83 -0.17 5.59
N VAL A 243 -6.05 -0.52 4.56
CA VAL A 243 -6.55 -0.74 3.19
C VAL A 243 -6.87 -2.19 2.87
N GLU A 244 -6.54 -3.14 3.75
CA GLU A 244 -6.84 -4.56 3.56
C GLU A 244 -8.35 -4.79 3.44
N ARG A 245 -8.77 -5.64 2.50
CA ARG A 245 -10.18 -5.97 2.30
C ARG A 245 -10.64 -7.02 3.32
N ASN A 246 -11.68 -6.70 4.09
CA ASN A 246 -12.35 -7.59 5.03
C ASN A 246 -13.47 -8.37 4.33
N LEU A 247 -13.23 -9.66 4.13
CA LEU A 247 -14.16 -10.58 3.47
C LEU A 247 -15.55 -10.67 4.14
N ARG A 248 -15.67 -10.31 5.41
CA ARG A 248 -16.94 -10.37 6.17
C ARG A 248 -17.83 -9.16 5.94
N THR A 249 -17.29 -8.07 5.38
CA THR A 249 -17.99 -6.78 5.23
C THR A 249 -17.73 -6.14 3.86
N MET A 250 -17.45 -6.95 2.83
CA MET A 250 -17.05 -6.49 1.49
C MET A 250 -18.03 -5.50 0.84
N ASP A 251 -19.33 -5.64 1.10
CA ASP A 251 -20.40 -4.81 0.55
C ASP A 251 -20.75 -3.60 1.43
N GLN A 252 -20.08 -3.45 2.58
CA GLN A 252 -20.41 -2.44 3.58
C GLN A 252 -19.39 -1.29 3.57
N ILE A 253 -19.89 -0.08 3.76
CA ILE A 253 -19.05 1.08 4.09
C ILE A 253 -18.75 1.02 5.60
N PRO A 254 -17.46 1.03 6.04
CA PRO A 254 -17.09 0.94 7.45
C PRO A 254 -17.34 2.28 8.19
N SER A 255 -18.59 2.74 8.19
CA SER A 255 -19.04 4.01 8.77
C SER A 255 -20.48 3.89 9.25
N SER A 256 -20.74 4.27 10.51
CA SER A 256 -22.09 4.33 11.07
C SER A 256 -22.98 5.37 10.37
N LYS A 257 -22.39 6.35 9.66
CA LYS A 257 -23.11 7.35 8.86
C LYS A 257 -23.51 6.83 7.48
N GLY A 258 -23.03 5.65 7.07
CA GLY A 258 -23.25 5.10 5.73
C GLY A 258 -22.47 5.80 4.60
N ALA A 259 -21.53 6.70 4.94
CA ALA A 259 -20.68 7.43 3.98
C ALA A 259 -19.31 7.79 4.60
N LEU A 260 -18.31 8.05 3.74
CA LEU A 260 -16.91 8.39 4.03
C LEU A 260 -16.32 9.41 3.03
#